data_AF-A0A7X2XPZ7-F1
#
_entry.id   AF-A0A7X2XPZ7-F1
#
_cell.length_a   1.000
_cell.length_b   1.000
_cell.length_c   1.000
_cell.angle_alpha   90.00
_cell.angle_beta   90.00
_cell.angle_gamma   90.00
#
_symmetry.space_group_name_H-M   'P 1'
#
loop_
_entity.id
_entity.type
_entity.pdbx_description
1 polymer ?
#
loop_
_entity_poly.entity_id
_entity_poly.type
_entity_poly.pdbx_seq_one_letter_code
_entity_poly.pdbx_strand_id
1 'polypeptide(L)'
;ALLLGLTYLNRYYGVKFGDVNIKELMLFKPDFYGEKVSVLDRLIEIGSKENNIKGSRTFDAFGQVLAKYTKSGNLDAFLNYNRQLFTNID
;
A
#
# COMPACT_ATOMS: atom_id res chain seq x y z
N ALA A 1 14.00 -9.77 -3.68
CA ALA A 1 13.20 -8.53 -3.69
C ALA A 1 11.74 -8.75 -4.14
N LEU A 2 11.45 -9.11 -5.41
CA LEU A 2 10.07 -9.13 -5.95
C LEU A 2 9.05 -9.96 -5.14
N LEU A 3 9.39 -11.22 -4.84
CA LEU A 3 8.52 -12.11 -4.05
C LEU A 3 8.26 -11.59 -2.62
N LEU A 4 9.27 -10.97 -2.01
CA LEU A 4 9.16 -10.34 -0.68
C LEU A 4 8.24 -9.10 -0.72
N GLY A 5 8.36 -8.27 -1.76
CA GLY A 5 7.46 -7.13 -1.98
C GLY A 5 6.00 -7.55 -2.13
N LEU A 6 5.73 -8.60 -2.91
CA LEU A 6 4.38 -9.16 -3.06
C LEU A 6 3.85 -9.76 -1.74
N THR A 7 4.70 -10.48 -1.00
CA THR A 7 4.33 -11.08 0.28
C THR A 7 3.99 -10.02 1.33
N TYR A 8 4.76 -8.92 1.38
CA TYR A 8 4.51 -7.79 2.27
C TYR A 8 3.17 -7.10 1.96
N LEU A 9 2.89 -6.83 0.68
CA LEU A 9 1.60 -6.26 0.27
C LEU A 9 0.42 -7.19 0.58
N ASN A 10 0.56 -8.48 0.29
CA ASN A 10 -0.46 -9.48 0.61
C ASN A 10 -0.75 -9.55 2.12
N ARG A 11 0.28 -9.50 2.97
CA ARG A 11 0.13 -9.67 4.42
C ARG A 11 -0.47 -8.45 5.12
N TYR A 12 -0.13 -7.25 4.67
CA TYR A 12 -0.46 -6.02 5.42
C TYR A 12 -1.46 -5.10 4.72
N TYR A 13 -1.69 -5.28 3.41
CA TYR A 13 -2.55 -4.41 2.61
C TYR A 13 -3.69 -5.15 1.90
N GLY A 14 -3.90 -6.44 2.19
CA GLY A 14 -5.08 -7.22 1.76
C GLY A 14 -6.39 -6.80 2.43
N VAL A 15 -6.54 -5.52 2.79
CA VAL A 15 -7.71 -4.97 3.47
C VAL A 15 -8.82 -4.74 2.44
N LYS A 16 -10.02 -5.21 2.76
CA LYS A 16 -11.22 -4.99 1.95
C LYS A 16 -12.07 -3.89 2.58
N PHE A 17 -12.47 -2.91 1.78
CA PHE A 17 -13.46 -1.89 2.13
C PHE A 17 -14.67 -2.05 1.21
N GLY A 18 -15.81 -2.49 1.77
CA GLY A 18 -16.97 -2.88 0.98
C GLY A 18 -16.62 -4.00 0.01
N ASP A 19 -16.74 -3.72 -1.29
CA ASP A 19 -16.38 -4.65 -2.38
C ASP A 19 -14.97 -4.44 -2.96
N VAL A 20 -14.24 -3.46 -2.46
CA VAL A 20 -12.93 -3.09 -3.01
C VAL A 20 -11.79 -3.64 -2.15
N ASN A 21 -10.85 -4.34 -2.78
CA ASN A 21 -9.58 -4.73 -2.17
C ASN A 21 -8.50 -3.70 -2.52
N ILE A 22 -8.01 -2.94 -1.54
CA ILE A 22 -7.05 -1.86 -1.79
C ILE A 22 -5.70 -2.39 -2.30
N LYS A 23 -5.35 -3.64 -1.99
CA LYS A 23 -4.18 -4.32 -2.58
C LYS A 23 -4.28 -4.39 -4.10
N GLU A 24 -5.46 -4.72 -4.62
CA GLU A 24 -5.68 -4.85 -6.06
C GLU A 24 -5.59 -3.49 -6.75
N LEU A 25 -6.12 -2.44 -6.13
CA LEU A 25 -5.92 -1.08 -6.61
C LEU A 25 -4.44 -0.70 -6.64
N MET A 26 -3.69 -0.97 -5.56
CA MET A 26 -2.26 -0.66 -5.48
C MET A 26 -1.39 -1.44 -6.49
N LEU A 27 -1.80 -2.65 -6.87
CA LEU A 27 -1.07 -3.53 -7.79
C LEU A 27 -1.47 -3.34 -9.25
N PHE A 28 -2.74 -3.07 -9.53
CA PHE A 28 -3.26 -3.10 -10.91
C PHE A 28 -3.74 -1.74 -11.41
N LYS A 29 -3.91 -0.75 -10.51
CA LYS A 29 -4.32 0.62 -10.80
C LYS A 29 -3.43 1.63 -10.04
N PRO A 30 -2.10 1.64 -10.26
CA PRO A 30 -1.18 2.48 -9.50
C PRO A 30 -1.46 3.98 -9.61
N ASP A 31 -2.07 4.41 -10.72
CA ASP A 31 -2.50 5.77 -11.02
C ASP A 31 -3.72 6.23 -10.21
N PHE A 32 -4.47 5.30 -9.60
CA PHE A 32 -5.64 5.60 -8.77
C PHE A 32 -5.33 6.58 -7.65
N TYR A 33 -4.14 6.46 -7.05
CA TYR A 33 -3.69 7.35 -5.98
C TYR A 33 -2.84 8.54 -6.49
N GLY A 34 -2.85 8.82 -7.79
CA GLY A 34 -2.32 10.05 -8.37
C GLY A 34 -0.89 9.97 -8.93
N GLU A 35 -0.18 8.86 -8.77
CA GLU A 35 1.20 8.72 -9.23
C GLU A 35 1.35 7.62 -10.29
N LYS A 36 1.83 7.98 -11.48
CA LYS A 36 2.14 7.02 -12.56
C LYS A 36 3.49 6.34 -12.33
N VAL A 37 3.56 5.51 -11.29
CA VAL A 37 4.77 4.73 -11.00
C VAL A 37 4.57 3.28 -11.41
N SER A 38 5.60 2.69 -12.04
CA SER A 38 5.65 1.28 -12.38
C SER A 38 5.48 0.42 -11.12
N VAL A 39 4.50 -0.49 -11.17
CA VAL A 39 4.23 -1.45 -10.09
C VAL A 39 5.46 -2.33 -9.84
N LEU A 40 6.19 -2.67 -10.91
CA LEU A 40 7.40 -3.47 -10.81
C LEU A 40 8.49 -2.75 -10.00
N ASP A 41 8.72 -1.47 -10.28
CA ASP A 41 9.74 -0.67 -9.58
C ASP A 41 9.35 -0.48 -8.10
N ARG A 42 8.07 -0.31 -7.83
CA ARG A 42 7.53 -0.26 -6.46
C ARG A 42 7.78 -1.58 -5.71
N LEU A 43 7.51 -2.72 -6.33
CA LEU A 43 7.74 -4.04 -5.73
C LEU A 43 9.24 -4.31 -5.49
N ILE A 44 10.11 -3.88 -6.41
CA ILE A 44 11.55 -3.95 -6.24
C ILE A 44 11.98 -3.09 -5.05
N GLU A 45 11.49 -1.85 -4.94
CA GLU A 45 11.84 -0.97 -3.84
C GLU A 45 11.40 -1.51 -2.47
N ILE A 46 10.15 -1.97 -2.35
CA ILE A 46 9.63 -2.59 -1.12
C ILE A 46 10.50 -3.80 -0.75
N GLY A 47 10.74 -4.68 -1.72
CA GLY A 47 11.47 -5.92 -1.50
C GLY A 47 12.97 -5.75 -1.26
N SER A 48 13.54 -4.58 -1.58
CA SER A 48 14.97 -4.28 -1.38
C SER A 48 15.25 -3.60 -0.03
N LYS A 49 14.21 -3.10 0.66
CA LYS A 49 14.33 -2.52 2.01
C LYS A 49 14.05 -3.58 3.09
N GLU A 50 14.81 -4.68 3.11
CA GLU A 50 14.61 -5.83 4.01
C GLU A 50 14.49 -5.46 5.51
N ASN A 51 15.21 -4.42 5.97
CA ASN A 51 15.12 -3.90 7.34
C ASN A 51 13.77 -3.24 7.70
N ASN A 52 12.94 -2.89 6.69
CA ASN A 52 11.60 -2.31 6.85
C ASN A 52 10.48 -3.36 6.69
N ILE A 53 10.80 -4.62 6.36
CA ILE A 53 9.83 -5.70 6.18
C ILE A 53 9.54 -6.43 7.51
N LYS A 54 10.24 -6.08 8.60
CA LYS A 54 9.92 -6.56 9.95
C LYS A 54 8.50 -6.13 10.32
N GLY A 55 7.66 -7.10 10.71
CA GLY A 55 6.23 -6.87 10.97
C GLY A 55 5.92 -5.83 12.03
N SER A 56 6.87 -5.49 12.92
CA SER A 56 6.73 -4.44 13.91
C SER A 56 6.88 -3.01 13.36
N ARG A 57 7.30 -2.86 12.10
CA ARG A 57 7.58 -1.55 11.47
C ARG A 57 6.70 -1.24 10.28
N THR A 58 5.55 -1.90 10.16
CA THR A 58 4.62 -1.74 9.02
C THR A 58 4.16 -0.29 8.83
N PHE A 59 3.98 0.45 9.92
CA PHE A 59 3.63 1.88 9.88
C PHE A 59 4.76 2.75 9.30
N ASP A 60 5.99 2.62 9.83
CA ASP A 60 7.17 3.34 9.34
C ASP A 60 7.50 2.99 7.88
N ALA A 61 7.40 1.70 7.55
CA ALA A 61 7.68 1.18 6.22
C ALA A 61 6.68 1.72 5.19
N PHE A 62 5.40 1.89 5.57
CA PHE A 62 4.44 2.61 4.73
C PHE A 62 4.90 4.04 4.48
N GLY A 63 5.17 4.80 5.54
CA GLY A 63 5.60 6.21 5.43
C GLY A 63 6.84 6.42 4.56
N GLN A 64 7.82 5.52 4.67
CA GLN A 64 9.10 5.65 3.96
C GLN A 64 9.08 5.17 2.51
N VAL A 65 8.15 4.28 2.15
CA VAL A 65 8.19 3.57 0.86
C VAL A 65 6.92 3.75 0.06
N LEU A 66 5.76 3.68 0.70
CA LEU A 66 4.46 3.66 0.04
C LEU A 66 3.78 5.03 0.03
N ALA A 67 4.00 5.87 1.06
CA ALA A 67 3.34 7.17 1.18
C ALA A 67 3.58 8.05 -0.05
N LYS A 68 4.80 8.08 -0.58
CA LYS A 68 5.16 8.82 -1.82
C LYS A 68 4.43 8.36 -3.09
N TYR A 69 3.78 7.19 -3.05
CA TYR A 69 3.00 6.64 -4.14
C TYR A 69 1.49 6.71 -3.87
N THR A 70 1.11 7.41 -2.80
CA THR A 70 -0.28 7.61 -2.39
C THR A 70 -0.50 9.08 -2.06
N LYS A 71 -1.76 9.52 -1.99
CA LYS A 71 -2.09 10.87 -1.48
C LYS A 71 -2.08 10.95 0.05
N SER A 72 -1.46 9.99 0.73
CA SER A 72 -1.57 9.80 2.18
C SER A 72 -0.20 9.80 2.83
N GLY A 73 0.00 10.68 3.82
CA GLY A 73 1.30 10.84 4.49
C GLY A 73 1.68 9.71 5.45
N ASN A 74 0.73 8.87 5.86
CA ASN A 74 0.96 7.71 6.72
C ASN A 74 -0.12 6.63 6.50
N LEU A 75 0.07 5.47 7.14
CA LEU A 75 -0.81 4.30 6.98
C LEU A 75 -2.24 4.57 7.46
N ASP A 76 -2.40 5.25 8.60
CA ASP A 76 -3.72 5.54 9.16
C ASP A 76 -4.54 6.44 8.23
N ALA A 77 -3.93 7.52 7.75
CA ALA A 77 -4.54 8.42 6.78
C ALA A 77 -4.92 7.68 5.48
N PHE A 78 -4.07 6.75 5.03
CA PHE A 78 -4.33 5.93 3.84
C PHE A 78 -5.53 5.00 4.05
N LEU A 79 -5.58 4.27 5.16
CA LEU A 79 -6.69 3.37 5.46
C LEU A 79 -7.99 4.15 5.66
N ASN A 80 -7.94 5.29 6.34
CA ASN A 80 -9.11 6.14 6.55
C ASN A 80 -9.64 6.73 5.23
N TYR A 81 -8.76 7.21 4.34
CA TYR A 81 -9.14 7.67 3.01
C TYR A 81 -9.87 6.57 2.21
N ASN A 82 -9.30 5.37 2.16
CA ASN A 82 -9.92 4.26 1.44
C ASN A 82 -11.24 3.80 2.08
N ARG A 83 -11.33 3.81 3.41
CA ARG A 83 -12.59 3.56 4.13
C ARG A 83 -13.66 4.56 3.72
N GLN A 84 -13.38 5.86 3.80
CA GLN A 84 -14.35 6.90 3.42
C GLN A 84 -14.78 6.80 1.95
N LEU A 85 -13.86 6.37 1.08
CA LEU A 85 -14.13 6.27 -0.35
C LEU A 85 -14.99 5.05 -0.73
N PHE A 86 -14.82 3.92 -0.04
CA PHE A 86 -15.42 2.65 -0.43
C PHE A 86 -16.45 2.09 0.57
N THR A 87 -16.65 2.75 1.70
CA THR A 87 -17.70 2.43 2.66
C THR A 87 -18.49 3.68 3.00
N ASN A 88 -19.80 3.58 2.89
CA ASN A 88 -20.69 4.56 3.51
C ASN A 88 -20.72 4.23 5.00
N ILE A 89 -20.33 5.19 5.83
CA ILE A 89 -20.60 5.12 7.27
C ILE A 89 -21.92 5.87 7.44
N ASP A 90 -23.01 5.12 7.56
CA ASP A 90 -24.28 5.65 8.05
C ASP A 90 -24.15 6.03 9.53
#